data_AF-A0A7W9TVR7-F1
#
_entry.id   AF-A0A7W9TVR7-F1
#
_cell.length_a   1.000
_cell.length_b   1.000
_cell.length_c   1.000
_cell.angle_alpha   90.00
_cell.angle_beta   90.00
_cell.angle_gamma   90.00
#
_symmetry.space_group_name_H-M   'P 1'
#
loop_
_entity.id
_entity.type
_entity.pdbx_description
1 polymer ?
#
loop_
_entity_poly.entity_id
_entity_poly.type
_entity_poly.pdbx_seq_one_letter_code
_entity_poly.pdbx_strand_id
1 'polypeptide(L)'
;MDSHQSDPHRRARLRWRARRGMLENDIIFERFFDRYEHDLSDADVGALTRLLELSDNDLMDLLLARKEPEGNLADPDVKRVLELLRNV
;
A
#
# COMPACT_ATOMS: atom_id res chain seq x y z
N MET A 1 -8.92 -19.00 -11.26
CA MET A 1 -7.75 -18.31 -10.66
C MET A 1 -8.31 -17.47 -9.54
N ASP A 2 -8.05 -17.84 -8.28
CA ASP A 2 -8.65 -17.17 -7.12
C ASP A 2 -7.91 -15.87 -6.82
N SER A 3 -8.46 -14.76 -7.31
CA SER A 3 -7.96 -13.40 -7.07
C SER A 3 -7.97 -13.03 -5.59
N HIS A 4 -7.18 -12.05 -5.18
CA HIS A 4 -7.24 -11.45 -3.85
C HIS A 4 -8.66 -10.96 -3.52
N GLN A 5 -9.32 -10.31 -4.48
CA GLN A 5 -10.61 -9.67 -4.26
C GLN A 5 -11.74 -10.65 -3.97
N SER A 6 -11.67 -11.88 -4.49
CA SER A 6 -12.69 -12.92 -4.27
C SER A 6 -12.74 -13.48 -2.85
N ASP A 7 -11.71 -13.27 -2.01
CA ASP A 7 -11.65 -13.79 -0.65
C ASP A 7 -11.67 -12.66 0.41
N PRO A 8 -12.78 -12.49 1.16
CA PRO A 8 -12.86 -11.50 2.25
C PRO A 8 -11.77 -11.63 3.31
N HIS A 9 -11.28 -12.85 3.57
CA HIS A 9 -10.20 -13.06 4.53
C HIS A 9 -8.86 -12.57 4.00
N ARG A 10 -8.60 -12.62 2.68
CA ARG A 10 -7.40 -12.03 2.08
C ARG A 10 -7.41 -10.51 2.25
N ARG A 11 -8.54 -9.86 1.93
CA ARG A 11 -8.71 -8.40 2.09
C ARG A 11 -8.51 -7.98 3.54
N ALA A 12 -9.19 -8.65 4.48
CA ALA A 12 -9.04 -8.36 5.91
C ALA A 12 -7.60 -8.52 6.41
N ARG A 13 -6.86 -9.54 5.95
CA ARG A 13 -5.44 -9.72 6.29
C ARG A 13 -4.56 -8.61 5.74
N LEU A 14 -4.80 -8.16 4.51
CA LEU A 14 -4.05 -7.05 3.91
C LEU A 14 -4.28 -5.75 4.69
N ARG A 15 -5.55 -5.42 4.98
CA ARG A 15 -5.90 -4.23 5.78
C ARG A 15 -5.31 -4.28 7.19
N TRP A 16 -5.29 -5.46 7.82
CA TRP A 16 -4.65 -5.62 9.13
C TRP A 16 -3.13 -5.41 9.07
N ARG A 17 -2.44 -5.95 8.05
CA ARG A 17 -0.99 -5.76 7.85
C ARG A 17 -0.61 -4.31 7.60
N ALA A 18 -1.55 -3.48 7.11
CA ALA A 18 -1.30 -2.08 6.81
C ALA A 18 -1.37 -1.14 8.03
N ARG A 19 -1.77 -1.62 9.20
CA ARG A 19 -1.79 -0.84 10.44
C ARG A 19 -0.38 -0.42 10.84
N ARG A 20 -0.18 0.87 11.11
CA ARG A 20 1.15 1.46 11.35
C ARG A 20 1.30 2.03 12.75
N GLY A 21 2.55 2.16 13.20
CA GLY A 21 2.87 2.76 14.50
C GLY A 21 2.85 4.29 14.45
N MET A 22 3.17 4.85 13.28
CA MET A 22 3.06 6.28 13.02
C MET A 22 1.67 6.66 12.53
N LEU A 23 1.05 7.63 13.21
CA LEU A 23 -0.35 8.03 13.01
C LEU A 23 -0.64 8.49 11.58
N GLU A 24 0.27 9.26 10.99
CA GLU A 24 0.10 9.80 9.65
C GLU A 24 0.09 8.70 8.59
N ASN A 25 0.95 7.68 8.72
CA ASN A 25 0.90 6.51 7.84
C ASN A 25 -0.42 5.75 8.03
N ASP A 26 -0.84 5.55 9.27
CA ASP A 26 -2.06 4.80 9.60
C ASP A 26 -3.31 5.47 8.98
N ILE A 27 -3.43 6.79 9.11
CA ILE A 27 -4.51 7.59 8.50
C ILE A 27 -4.50 7.47 6.97
N ILE A 28 -3.32 7.54 6.34
CA ILE A 28 -3.20 7.41 4.89
C ILE A 28 -3.68 6.03 4.43
N PHE A 29 -3.26 4.95 5.10
CA PHE A 29 -3.70 3.60 4.74
C PHE A 29 -5.19 3.39 5.00
N GLU A 30 -5.74 3.91 6.10
CA GLU A 30 -7.17 3.82 6.38
C GLU A 30 -7.99 4.45 5.24
N ARG A 31 -7.67 5.69 4.86
CA ARG A 31 -8.32 6.38 3.73
C ARG A 31 -8.13 5.67 2.40
N PHE A 32 -6.93 5.12 2.18
CA PHE A 32 -6.61 4.36 0.98
C PHE A 32 -7.50 3.12 0.85
N PHE A 33 -7.61 2.29 1.89
CA PHE A 33 -8.45 1.10 1.82
C PHE A 33 -9.93 1.46 1.74
N ASP A 34 -10.38 2.51 2.43
CA ASP A 34 -11.77 2.98 2.33
C ASP A 34 -12.14 3.40 0.90
N ARG A 35 -11.19 3.92 0.12
CA ARG A 35 -11.41 4.35 -1.26
C ARG A 35 -11.18 3.26 -2.29
N TYR A 36 -10.14 2.44 -2.14
CA TYR A 36 -9.63 1.61 -3.23
C TYR A 36 -9.65 0.09 -2.95
N GLU A 37 -9.98 -0.40 -1.75
CA GLU A 37 -9.82 -1.82 -1.37
C GLU A 37 -10.40 -2.80 -2.40
N HIS A 38 -11.58 -2.50 -2.95
CA HIS A 38 -12.31 -3.35 -3.88
C HIS A 38 -11.77 -3.31 -5.32
N ASP A 39 -10.98 -2.29 -5.68
CA ASP A 39 -10.47 -2.06 -7.03
C ASP A 39 -9.00 -2.54 -7.18
N LEU A 40 -8.37 -2.99 -6.10
CA LEU A 40 -6.99 -3.46 -6.13
C LEU A 40 -6.87 -4.75 -6.92
N SER A 41 -5.99 -4.77 -7.91
CA SER A 41 -5.56 -5.98 -8.60
C SER A 41 -4.60 -6.80 -7.74
N ASP A 42 -4.35 -8.06 -8.12
CA ASP A 42 -3.36 -8.90 -7.44
C ASP A 42 -1.94 -8.30 -7.53
N ALA A 43 -1.65 -7.54 -8.60
CA ALA A 43 -0.41 -6.80 -8.77
C ALA A 43 -0.30 -5.65 -7.76
N ASP A 44 -1.37 -4.86 -7.59
CA ASP A 44 -1.43 -3.78 -6.59
C ASP A 44 -1.24 -4.35 -5.17
N VAL A 45 -1.82 -5.52 -4.87
CA VAL A 45 -1.66 -6.21 -3.58
C VAL A 45 -0.20 -6.65 -3.36
N GLY A 46 0.45 -7.17 -4.40
CA GLY A 46 1.87 -7.52 -4.36
C GLY A 46 2.78 -6.30 -4.17
N ALA A 47 2.45 -5.18 -4.79
CA ALA A 47 3.13 -3.89 -4.60
C ALA A 47 2.93 -3.33 -3.19
N LEU A 48 1.69 -3.32 -2.69
CA LEU A 48 1.37 -2.95 -1.30
C LEU A 48 2.17 -3.81 -0.32
N THR A 49 2.24 -5.12 -0.53
CA THR A 49 2.98 -6.02 0.37
C THR A 49 4.45 -5.60 0.50
N ARG A 50 5.09 -5.20 -0.61
CA ARG A 50 6.48 -4.69 -0.63
C ARG A 50 6.61 -3.35 0.11
N LEU A 51 5.70 -2.41 -0.12
CA LEU A 51 5.64 -1.16 0.64
C LEU A 51 5.39 -1.41 2.13
N LEU A 52 4.65 -2.48 2.48
CA LEU A 52 4.33 -2.83 3.85
C LEU A 52 5.53 -3.35 4.65
N GLU A 53 6.58 -3.82 3.98
CA GLU A 53 7.84 -4.27 4.58
C GLU A 53 8.76 -3.12 5.03
N LEU A 54 8.50 -1.89 4.56
CA LEU A 54 9.26 -0.71 4.96
C LEU A 54 8.99 -0.30 6.40
N SER A 55 9.99 0.38 7.00
CA SER A 55 9.82 1.09 8.26
C SER A 55 8.86 2.26 8.09
N ASP A 56 8.25 2.72 9.18
CA ASP A 56 7.31 3.85 9.12
C ASP A 56 7.95 5.13 8.57
N ASN A 57 9.22 5.38 8.88
CA ASN A 57 9.95 6.56 8.39
C ASN A 57 10.28 6.46 6.89
N ASP A 58 10.76 5.30 6.43
CA ASP A 58 11.08 5.12 5.01
C ASP A 58 9.83 5.22 4.13
N LEU A 59 8.74 4.64 4.61
CA LEU A 59 7.46 4.74 3.94
C LEU A 59 6.96 6.18 3.89
N MET A 60 7.08 6.92 4.99
CA MET A 60 6.67 8.32 5.04
C MET A 60 7.51 9.19 4.10
N ASP A 61 8.82 8.95 3.98
CA ASP A 61 9.65 9.67 3.02
C ASP A 61 9.17 9.45 1.58
N LEU A 62 8.70 8.25 1.24
CA LEU A 62 8.09 7.94 -0.05
C LEU A 62 6.71 8.60 -0.18
N LEU A 63 5.85 8.56 0.84
CA LEU A 63 4.52 9.18 0.80
C LEU A 63 4.59 10.70 0.68
N LEU A 64 5.61 11.34 1.24
CA LEU A 64 5.85 12.78 1.12
C LEU A 64 6.66 13.18 -0.12
N ALA A 65 6.99 12.22 -0.99
CA ALA A 65 7.85 12.44 -2.16
C ALA A 65 9.20 13.10 -1.84
N ARG A 66 9.74 12.84 -0.64
CA ARG A 66 11.11 13.24 -0.25
C ARG A 66 12.14 12.31 -0.85
N LYS A 67 11.74 11.05 -1.08
CA LYS A 67 12.46 10.02 -1.80
C LYS A 67 11.55 9.46 -2.89
N GLU A 68 12.17 8.94 -3.94
CA GLU A 68 11.50 8.16 -4.96
C GLU A 68 11.83 6.67 -4.77
N PRO A 69 10.96 5.75 -5.22
CA PRO A 69 11.19 4.33 -5.06
C PRO A 69 12.36 3.87 -5.94
N GLU A 70 13.33 3.22 -5.30
CA GLU A 70 14.59 2.75 -5.91
C GLU A 70 14.74 1.22 -5.80
N GLY A 71 15.66 0.66 -6.59
CA GLY A 71 15.98 -0.76 -6.55
C GLY A 71 14.77 -1.67 -6.74
N ASN A 72 14.54 -2.56 -5.79
CA ASN A 72 13.42 -3.51 -5.74
C ASN A 72 12.04 -2.85 -5.58
N LEU A 73 11.98 -1.55 -5.26
CA LEU A 73 10.74 -0.78 -5.24
C LEU A 73 10.51 0.02 -6.52
N ALA A 74 11.50 0.14 -7.42
CA ALA A 74 11.38 0.87 -8.69
C ALA A 74 10.52 0.13 -9.75
N ASP A 75 9.47 -0.53 -9.29
CA ASP A 75 8.53 -1.34 -10.04
C ASP A 75 7.30 -0.48 -10.44
N PRO A 76 6.74 -0.64 -11.66
CA PRO A 76 5.58 0.13 -12.11
C PRO A 76 4.36 0.00 -11.19
N ASP A 77 4.10 -1.18 -10.63
CA ASP A 77 2.95 -1.43 -9.76
C ASP A 77 3.15 -0.72 -8.41
N VAL A 78 4.39 -0.69 -7.90
CA VAL A 78 4.75 0.05 -6.67
C VAL A 78 4.57 1.55 -6.90
N LYS A 79 5.02 2.09 -8.03
CA LYS A 79 4.85 3.52 -8.36
C LYS A 79 3.38 3.90 -8.46
N ARG A 80 2.58 3.08 -9.14
CA ARG A 80 1.13 3.27 -9.25
C ARG A 80 0.46 3.29 -7.87
N VAL A 81 0.71 2.29 -7.03
CA VAL A 81 0.14 2.22 -5.67
C VAL A 81 0.60 3.41 -4.83
N LEU A 82 1.86 3.81 -4.94
CA LEU A 82 2.39 4.97 -4.24
C LEU A 82 1.69 6.26 -4.66
N GLU A 83 1.42 6.45 -5.95
CA GLU A 83 0.63 7.57 -6.46
C GLU A 83 -0.80 7.56 -5.91
N LEU A 84 -1.44 6.40 -5.82
CA LEU A 84 -2.78 6.29 -5.21
C LEU A 84 -2.74 6.69 -3.73
N LEU A 85 -1.76 6.18 -2.97
CA LEU A 85 -1.55 6.50 -1.56
C LEU A 85 -1.25 7.99 -1.33
N ARG A 86 -0.57 8.66 -2.26
CA ARG A 86 -0.29 10.10 -2.19
C ARG A 86 -1.54 10.97 -2.42
N ASN A 87 -2.61 10.42 -3.00
CA ASN A 87 -3.81 11.15 -3.43
C ASN A 87 -5.08 10.84 -2.60
N VAL A 88 -4.94 10.25 -1.41
CA VAL A 88 -6.08 9.90 -0.53
C VAL A 88 -6.58 11.03 0.35
#